data_AF-A0AAD3CFL0-F1
#
_entry.id   AF-A0AAD3CFL0-F1
#
_cell.length_a   1.000
_cell.length_b   1.000
_cell.length_c   1.000
_cell.angle_alpha   90.00
_cell.angle_beta   90.00
_cell.angle_gamma   90.00
#
_symmetry.space_group_name_H-M   'P 1'
#
loop_
_entity.id
_entity.type
_entity.pdbx_description
1 polymer ?
#
loop_
_entity_poly.entity_id
_entity_poly.type
_entity_poly.pdbx_seq_one_letter_code
_entity_poly.pdbx_strand_id
1 'polypeptide(L)'
;MGKKSKKKPFKPNAISEAWKSVSEQGMRESFSQMDMMDSMSLADQKKLMRNKLIEMGTDCKKNDKDPYGNGDQHIIKNRNLRDSARELYSIGGDIHAHLTNMESESVVAPLWKLCVVGEPLSVKKMIHDCKSEEIVPSRNLDLIHLLEHRETSMRLSPLLGIVSAGKNLMVPNGMANHEETAKILLQNGANPYAQDVLGKTVVHYGAGGMATKMTLNVVEMCIEAAKSHHMFGYEVELFGLKAESWNGKRGIVGGFDPDTGRRTVFIEGKPVKTKLENLRLIDDSIKPMTPLTDVRDRMGQVSLLEVIMQNRDDVAEFLLEKHNTDIHTKDADGISAFSMCQGMGRFQSSVAQMIMDTASKRGSRQAKAKQKEAHTKCAFCNKELGETGGAKCSACKKARYCDRECQVAHWKEGHKNECQLASSGVKLDKPKNNGMYSARVSLQSGGTTKPSNNAAQGYKKPRGIRANEKFYIKLQCCNDSQPIMVYDESRYCEFFIDPGTSGFKEIVREIRKEKTWSGMKTFMKASFDENGDCTVYPASATPRFKW
;
A
#
# COMPACT_ATOMS: atom_id res chain seq x y z
N MET A 1 -41.15 -9.33 28.82
CA MET A 1 -41.37 -8.15 27.96
C MET A 1 -40.07 -7.37 27.82
N GLY A 2 -39.31 -7.60 26.73
CA GLY A 2 -38.01 -6.95 26.49
C GLY A 2 -38.16 -5.58 25.85
N LYS A 3 -37.58 -4.54 26.47
CA LYS A 3 -37.54 -3.18 25.92
C LYS A 3 -36.50 -3.09 24.79
N LYS A 4 -36.96 -3.03 23.54
CA LYS A 4 -36.13 -2.67 22.37
C LYS A 4 -35.74 -1.20 22.45
N SER A 5 -34.45 -0.87 22.56
CA SER A 5 -33.98 0.51 22.41
C SER A 5 -34.01 0.90 20.92
N LYS A 6 -34.84 1.88 20.57
CA LYS A 6 -34.82 2.50 19.23
C LYS A 6 -33.51 3.28 19.08
N LYS A 7 -32.56 2.79 18.28
CA LYS A 7 -31.41 3.57 17.83
C LYS A 7 -31.92 4.73 16.96
N LYS A 8 -31.61 5.97 17.32
CA LYS A 8 -31.93 7.15 16.48
C LYS A 8 -31.08 7.10 15.19
N PRO A 9 -31.63 7.51 14.04
CA PRO A 9 -30.87 7.60 12.79
C PRO A 9 -29.80 8.69 12.90
N PHE A 10 -28.63 8.40 12.34
CA PHE A 10 -27.44 9.24 12.35
C PHE A 10 -27.60 10.41 11.37
N LYS A 11 -27.33 11.64 11.81
CA LYS A 11 -27.22 12.80 10.91
C LYS A 11 -25.76 12.96 10.48
N PRO A 12 -25.44 13.02 9.18
CA PRO A 12 -24.08 13.27 8.69
C PRO A 12 -23.50 14.58 9.24
N ASN A 13 -22.18 14.64 9.42
CA ASN A 13 -21.49 15.87 9.82
C ASN A 13 -21.24 16.76 8.59
N ALA A 14 -21.28 18.08 8.76
CA ALA A 14 -21.15 19.12 7.74
C ALA A 14 -19.90 18.98 6.85
N ILE A 15 -18.80 18.43 7.35
CA ILE A 15 -17.60 18.15 6.54
C ILE A 15 -17.88 17.00 5.57
N SER A 16 -18.55 15.92 6.00
CA SER A 16 -18.93 14.83 5.09
C SER A 16 -19.96 15.29 4.05
N GLU A 17 -20.82 16.24 4.40
CA GLU A 17 -21.77 16.85 3.47
C GLU A 17 -21.07 17.78 2.49
N ALA A 18 -20.08 18.55 2.92
CA ALA A 18 -19.28 19.43 2.04
C ALA A 18 -18.41 18.65 1.06
N TRP A 19 -17.79 17.54 1.49
CA TRP A 19 -17.01 16.69 0.58
C TRP A 19 -17.93 15.88 -0.35
N LYS A 20 -19.08 15.39 0.15
CA LYS A 20 -20.10 14.78 -0.71
C LYS A 20 -20.64 15.78 -1.72
N SER A 21 -20.96 17.02 -1.34
CA SER A 21 -21.45 18.04 -2.24
C SER A 21 -20.42 18.44 -3.29
N VAL A 22 -19.14 18.54 -2.93
CA VAL A 22 -18.04 18.77 -3.89
C VAL A 22 -17.89 17.57 -4.85
N SER A 23 -18.01 16.34 -4.34
CA SER A 23 -17.97 15.14 -5.19
C SER A 23 -19.20 14.98 -6.08
N GLU A 24 -20.39 15.36 -5.60
CA GLU A 24 -21.66 15.31 -6.35
C GLU A 24 -21.72 16.42 -7.39
N GLN A 25 -21.23 17.62 -7.07
CA GLN A 25 -21.10 18.71 -8.03
C GLN A 25 -20.07 18.37 -9.11
N GLY A 26 -18.88 17.88 -8.72
CA GLY A 26 -17.86 17.42 -9.66
C GLY A 26 -18.34 16.25 -10.53
N MET A 27 -19.12 15.31 -9.98
CA MET A 27 -19.77 14.25 -10.76
C MET A 27 -20.80 14.81 -11.74
N ARG A 28 -21.69 15.73 -11.32
CA ARG A 28 -22.67 16.37 -12.22
C ARG A 28 -22.00 17.15 -13.36
N GLU A 29 -20.93 17.88 -13.07
CA GLU A 29 -20.13 18.59 -14.06
C GLU A 29 -19.43 17.60 -15.01
N SER A 30 -18.91 16.48 -14.49
CA SER A 30 -18.31 15.41 -15.31
C SER A 30 -19.33 14.74 -16.23
N PHE A 31 -20.54 14.44 -15.74
CA PHE A 31 -21.63 13.90 -16.56
C PHE A 31 -22.07 14.89 -17.65
N SER A 32 -22.18 16.18 -17.32
CA SER A 32 -22.48 17.21 -18.33
C SER A 32 -21.38 17.32 -19.39
N GLN A 33 -20.10 17.13 -19.03
CA GLN A 33 -19.01 17.10 -20.00
C GLN A 33 -19.01 15.84 -20.86
N MET A 34 -19.41 14.69 -20.29
CA MET A 34 -19.60 13.45 -21.04
C MET A 34 -20.70 13.60 -22.09
N ASP A 35 -21.85 14.18 -21.73
CA ASP A 35 -22.95 14.47 -22.67
C ASP A 35 -22.49 15.42 -23.81
N MET A 36 -21.67 16.42 -23.49
CA MET A 36 -21.07 17.28 -24.51
C MET A 36 -20.11 16.50 -25.42
N MET A 37 -19.27 15.64 -24.87
CA MET A 37 -18.33 14.81 -25.65
C MET A 37 -19.06 13.84 -26.57
N ASP A 38 -20.14 13.21 -26.11
CA ASP A 38 -20.94 12.26 -26.90
C ASP A 38 -21.61 12.92 -28.11
N SER A 39 -21.83 14.24 -28.06
CA SER A 39 -22.31 15.02 -29.20
C SER A 39 -21.23 15.38 -30.23
N MET A 40 -19.95 15.18 -29.92
CA MET A 40 -18.82 15.51 -30.79
C MET A 40 -18.42 14.34 -31.69
N SER A 41 -17.86 14.63 -32.86
CA SER A 41 -17.22 13.61 -33.69
C SER A 41 -15.99 13.03 -32.98
N LEU A 42 -15.63 11.77 -33.27
CA LEU A 42 -14.43 11.16 -32.67
C LEU A 42 -13.14 11.95 -32.99
N ALA A 43 -13.05 12.55 -34.18
CA ALA A 43 -11.91 13.39 -34.55
C ALA A 43 -11.81 14.64 -33.66
N ASP A 44 -12.95 15.26 -33.35
CA ASP A 44 -13.01 16.43 -32.46
C ASP A 44 -12.73 16.04 -31.00
N GLN A 45 -13.24 14.90 -30.54
CA GLN A 45 -12.90 14.37 -29.23
C GLN A 45 -11.38 14.15 -29.09
N LYS A 46 -10.74 13.46 -30.05
CA LYS A 46 -9.28 13.26 -30.07
C LYS A 46 -8.51 14.57 -30.02
N LYS A 47 -8.95 15.59 -30.79
CA LYS A 47 -8.33 16.92 -30.78
C LYS A 47 -8.46 17.61 -29.43
N LEU A 48 -9.66 17.56 -28.82
CA LEU A 48 -9.91 18.11 -27.49
C LEU A 48 -9.04 17.43 -26.43
N MET A 49 -9.00 16.09 -26.43
CA MET A 49 -8.20 15.31 -25.49
C MET A 49 -6.71 15.61 -25.63
N ARG A 50 -6.20 15.69 -26.86
CA ARG A 50 -4.80 16.05 -27.12
C ARG A 50 -4.45 17.43 -26.57
N ASN A 51 -5.33 18.42 -26.75
CA ASN A 51 -5.13 19.76 -26.21
C ASN A 51 -5.11 19.76 -24.67
N LYS A 52 -6.06 19.07 -24.02
CA LYS A 52 -6.07 18.91 -22.56
C LYS A 52 -4.80 18.23 -22.05
N LEU A 53 -4.33 17.19 -22.73
CA LEU A 53 -3.09 16.49 -22.36
C LEU A 53 -1.86 17.41 -22.43
N ILE A 54 -1.76 18.24 -23.49
CA ILE A 54 -0.69 19.24 -23.63
C ILE A 54 -0.77 20.29 -22.53
N GLU A 55 -1.96 20.78 -22.20
CA GLU A 55 -2.19 21.73 -21.11
C GLU A 55 -1.73 21.17 -19.75
N MET A 56 -1.97 19.86 -19.52
CA MET A 56 -1.48 19.15 -18.33
C MET A 56 0.04 18.90 -18.33
N GLY A 57 0.76 19.32 -19.37
CA GLY A 57 2.20 19.15 -19.50
C GLY A 57 2.62 17.77 -20.00
N THR A 58 1.72 17.04 -20.68
CA THR A 58 2.05 15.76 -21.31
C THR A 58 2.86 15.97 -22.58
N ASP A 59 3.99 15.27 -22.71
CA ASP A 59 4.74 15.20 -23.95
C ASP A 59 4.04 14.27 -24.96
N CYS A 60 3.04 14.79 -25.64
CA CYS A 60 2.31 14.04 -26.66
C CYS A 60 3.21 13.62 -27.84
N LYS A 61 4.31 14.33 -28.11
CA LYS A 61 5.26 13.92 -29.17
C LYS A 61 6.02 12.66 -28.78
N LYS A 62 6.39 12.53 -27.50
CA LYS A 62 6.96 11.30 -26.97
C LYS A 62 5.96 10.16 -27.07
N ASN A 63 4.69 10.41 -26.75
CA ASN A 63 3.61 9.42 -26.89
C ASN A 63 3.45 8.95 -28.34
N ASP A 64 3.45 9.86 -29.30
CA ASP A 64 3.31 9.53 -30.72
C ASP A 64 4.49 8.67 -31.24
N LYS A 65 5.70 8.89 -30.70
CA LYS A 65 6.91 8.12 -31.04
C LYS A 65 7.00 6.75 -30.35
N ASP A 66 6.15 6.51 -29.36
CA ASP A 66 6.16 5.29 -28.55
C ASP A 66 4.80 4.58 -28.60
N PRO A 67 4.34 4.08 -29.77
CA PRO A 67 2.99 3.50 -29.91
C PRO A 67 2.78 2.19 -29.12
N TYR A 68 3.84 1.59 -28.57
CA TYR A 68 3.79 0.31 -27.86
C TYR A 68 4.17 0.41 -26.38
N GLY A 69 4.87 1.47 -25.98
CA GLY A 69 5.30 1.70 -24.61
C GLY A 69 4.38 2.64 -23.82
N ASN A 70 4.84 2.99 -22.63
CA ASN A 70 4.09 3.86 -21.72
C ASN A 70 4.20 5.34 -22.08
N GLY A 71 5.10 5.74 -23.00
CA GLY A 71 5.24 7.13 -23.42
C GLY A 71 5.70 8.07 -22.28
N ASP A 72 5.04 9.22 -22.17
CA ASP A 72 5.28 10.19 -21.11
C ASP A 72 4.60 9.79 -19.79
N GLN A 73 5.43 9.59 -18.77
CA GLN A 73 5.04 9.18 -17.42
C GLN A 73 5.56 10.14 -16.35
N HIS A 74 5.93 11.37 -16.74
CA HIS A 74 6.35 12.38 -15.77
C HIS A 74 5.20 12.76 -14.83
N ILE A 75 5.52 12.90 -13.55
CA ILE A 75 4.58 13.32 -12.52
C ILE A 75 4.05 14.72 -12.83
N ILE A 76 2.72 14.88 -12.75
CA ILE A 76 2.03 16.16 -12.87
C ILE A 76 2.22 16.92 -11.55
N LYS A 77 3.19 17.84 -11.54
CA LYS A 77 3.58 18.59 -10.33
C LYS A 77 2.56 19.64 -9.89
N ASN A 78 1.86 20.27 -10.84
CA ASN A 78 0.86 21.29 -10.54
C ASN A 78 -0.44 20.64 -10.02
N ARG A 79 -0.93 21.10 -8.87
CA ARG A 79 -2.13 20.56 -8.23
C ARG A 79 -3.39 20.71 -9.08
N ASN A 80 -3.62 21.88 -9.69
CA ASN A 80 -4.80 22.13 -10.51
C ASN A 80 -4.82 21.22 -11.74
N LEU A 81 -3.65 20.99 -12.35
CA LEU A 81 -3.53 20.06 -13.48
C LEU A 81 -3.73 18.59 -13.06
N ARG A 82 -3.45 18.22 -11.80
CA ARG A 82 -3.83 16.90 -11.27
C ARG A 82 -5.35 16.76 -11.16
N ASP A 83 -6.06 17.81 -10.77
CA ASP A 83 -7.53 17.77 -10.72
C ASP A 83 -8.14 17.61 -12.13
N SER A 84 -7.60 18.31 -13.13
CA SER A 84 -7.97 18.09 -14.55
C SER A 84 -7.67 16.66 -15.02
N ALA A 85 -6.57 16.06 -14.57
CA ALA A 85 -6.25 14.67 -14.89
C ALA A 85 -7.23 13.67 -14.24
N ARG A 86 -7.68 13.93 -13.01
CA ARG A 86 -8.71 13.13 -12.34
C ARG A 86 -10.04 13.21 -13.07
N GLU A 87 -10.43 14.42 -13.49
CA GLU A 87 -11.63 14.65 -14.29
C GLU A 87 -11.57 13.89 -15.62
N LEU A 88 -10.46 14.03 -16.36
CA LEU A 88 -10.23 13.30 -17.62
C LEU A 88 -10.35 11.78 -17.44
N TYR A 89 -9.79 11.24 -16.36
CA TYR A 89 -9.93 9.82 -16.05
C TYR A 89 -11.37 9.44 -15.72
N SER A 90 -12.08 10.25 -14.92
CA SER A 90 -13.47 9.96 -14.53
C SER A 90 -14.43 9.94 -15.70
N ILE A 91 -14.20 10.78 -16.72
CA ILE A 91 -15.01 10.77 -17.95
C ILE A 91 -14.56 9.70 -18.95
N GLY A 92 -13.42 9.03 -18.73
CA GLY A 92 -12.91 7.98 -19.61
C GLY A 92 -12.37 8.48 -20.96
N GLY A 93 -12.15 9.78 -21.13
CA GLY A 93 -11.70 10.38 -22.39
C GLY A 93 -12.58 10.00 -23.58
N ASP A 94 -11.96 9.55 -24.68
CA ASP A 94 -12.65 9.11 -25.90
C ASP A 94 -12.88 7.59 -25.95
N ILE A 95 -12.68 6.87 -24.85
CA ILE A 95 -12.81 5.40 -24.81
C ILE A 95 -14.21 5.00 -25.28
N HIS A 96 -15.27 5.63 -24.76
CA HIS A 96 -16.65 5.25 -25.11
C HIS A 96 -16.91 5.34 -26.62
N ALA A 97 -16.51 6.45 -27.25
CA ALA A 97 -16.66 6.66 -28.69
C ALA A 97 -15.88 5.63 -29.53
N HIS A 98 -14.73 5.16 -29.04
CA HIS A 98 -13.98 4.06 -29.65
C HIS A 98 -14.70 2.69 -29.52
N LEU A 99 -15.48 2.50 -28.45
CA LEU A 99 -16.20 1.25 -28.19
C LEU A 99 -17.56 1.18 -28.88
N THR A 100 -18.25 2.30 -29.04
CA THR A 100 -19.58 2.34 -29.70
C THR A 100 -19.50 2.40 -31.21
N ASN A 101 -18.44 2.98 -31.79
CA ASN A 101 -18.22 3.03 -33.23
C ASN A 101 -17.48 1.81 -33.80
N MET A 102 -17.54 0.67 -33.11
CA MET A 102 -16.80 -0.55 -33.50
C MET A 102 -17.21 -1.14 -34.86
N GLU A 103 -18.36 -0.76 -35.41
CA GLU A 103 -18.84 -1.20 -36.73
C GLU A 103 -18.24 -0.42 -37.91
N SER A 104 -17.63 0.75 -37.65
CA SER A 104 -16.88 1.50 -38.66
C SER A 104 -15.52 0.83 -38.94
N GLU A 105 -15.16 0.63 -40.21
CA GLU A 105 -14.00 -0.17 -40.66
C GLU A 105 -12.62 0.32 -40.21
N SER A 106 -12.50 1.46 -39.51
CA SER A 106 -11.18 1.93 -39.06
C SER A 106 -11.25 2.89 -37.88
N VAL A 107 -11.09 2.35 -36.66
CA VAL A 107 -10.81 3.21 -35.50
C VAL A 107 -9.77 2.61 -34.53
N VAL A 108 -9.69 1.28 -34.38
CA VAL A 108 -8.75 0.59 -33.46
C VAL A 108 -8.19 -0.69 -34.10
N ALA A 109 -7.03 -1.15 -33.61
CA ALA A 109 -6.42 -2.40 -34.08
C ALA A 109 -7.33 -3.63 -33.87
N PRO A 110 -7.32 -4.61 -34.80
CA PRO A 110 -8.18 -5.79 -34.71
C PRO A 110 -8.03 -6.60 -33.42
N LEU A 111 -6.79 -6.81 -32.95
CA LEU A 111 -6.57 -7.56 -31.70
C LEU A 111 -7.22 -6.83 -30.51
N TRP A 112 -7.05 -5.51 -30.45
CA TRP A 112 -7.60 -4.71 -29.36
C TRP A 112 -9.13 -4.80 -29.32
N LYS A 113 -9.79 -4.73 -30.49
CA LYS A 113 -11.24 -4.93 -30.62
C LYS A 113 -11.66 -6.32 -30.09
N LEU A 114 -10.98 -7.39 -30.54
CA LEU A 114 -11.27 -8.75 -30.06
C LEU A 114 -11.08 -8.91 -28.55
N CYS A 115 -10.07 -8.24 -27.99
CA CYS A 115 -9.81 -8.24 -26.56
C CYS A 115 -10.95 -7.57 -25.78
N VAL A 116 -11.40 -6.41 -26.23
CA VAL A 116 -12.46 -5.65 -25.59
C VAL A 116 -13.84 -6.33 -25.72
N VAL A 117 -14.12 -6.99 -26.84
CA VAL A 117 -15.35 -7.79 -26.98
C VAL A 117 -15.27 -9.08 -26.16
N GLY A 118 -14.06 -9.56 -25.86
CA GLY A 118 -13.84 -10.78 -25.07
C GLY A 118 -13.95 -12.05 -25.89
N GLU A 119 -13.32 -12.09 -27.07
CA GLU A 119 -13.34 -13.21 -28.02
C GLU A 119 -12.02 -14.03 -27.96
N PRO A 120 -11.85 -14.93 -26.98
CA PRO A 120 -10.57 -15.57 -26.69
C PRO A 120 -10.04 -16.45 -27.83
N LEU A 121 -10.93 -17.14 -28.57
CA LEU A 121 -10.52 -18.02 -29.67
C LEU A 121 -9.89 -17.23 -30.83
N SER A 122 -10.52 -16.10 -31.18
CA SER A 122 -10.03 -15.19 -32.23
C SER A 122 -8.73 -14.50 -31.81
N VAL A 123 -8.63 -14.09 -30.54
CA VAL A 123 -7.38 -13.56 -29.96
C VAL A 123 -6.25 -14.58 -30.04
N LYS A 124 -6.52 -15.83 -29.64
CA LYS A 124 -5.54 -16.92 -29.69
C LYS A 124 -5.07 -17.18 -31.12
N LYS A 125 -6.00 -17.20 -32.08
CA LYS A 125 -5.69 -17.37 -33.50
C LYS A 125 -4.81 -16.22 -34.01
N MET A 126 -5.18 -14.98 -33.76
CA MET A 126 -4.41 -13.82 -34.23
C MET A 126 -2.99 -13.78 -33.64
N ILE A 127 -2.83 -14.13 -32.36
CA ILE A 127 -1.51 -14.26 -31.73
C ILE A 127 -0.70 -15.41 -32.34
N HIS A 128 -1.35 -16.55 -32.61
CA HIS A 128 -0.70 -17.68 -33.26
C HIS A 128 -0.19 -17.30 -34.65
N ASP A 129 -1.02 -16.64 -35.46
CA ASP A 129 -0.68 -16.23 -36.83
C ASP A 129 0.41 -15.13 -36.86
N CYS A 130 0.58 -14.37 -35.77
CA CYS A 130 1.62 -13.36 -35.63
C CYS A 130 2.98 -13.92 -35.19
N LYS A 131 3.02 -15.11 -34.58
CA LYS A 131 4.30 -15.72 -34.18
C LYS A 131 5.08 -16.07 -35.45
N SER A 132 6.15 -15.31 -35.70
CA SER A 132 7.11 -15.58 -36.77
C SER A 132 7.87 -16.89 -36.51
N GLU A 133 8.78 -17.27 -37.41
CA GLU A 133 9.69 -18.41 -37.23
C GLU A 133 10.62 -18.28 -35.99
N GLU A 134 10.61 -17.15 -35.29
CA GLU A 134 11.35 -17.01 -34.03
C GLU A 134 10.88 -17.98 -32.96
N ILE A 135 11.84 -18.73 -32.42
CA ILE A 135 11.57 -19.81 -31.47
C ILE A 135 11.19 -19.26 -30.08
N VAL A 136 11.51 -18.00 -29.77
CA VAL A 136 11.30 -17.38 -28.45
C VAL A 136 10.35 -16.17 -28.55
N PRO A 137 9.06 -16.33 -28.21
CA PRO A 137 8.05 -15.27 -28.31
C PRO A 137 8.40 -13.96 -27.59
N SER A 138 9.16 -14.00 -26.50
CA SER A 138 9.56 -12.79 -25.76
C SER A 138 10.64 -11.94 -26.45
N ARG A 139 11.19 -12.41 -27.58
CA ARG A 139 12.09 -11.64 -28.44
C ARG A 139 11.44 -11.21 -29.76
N ASN A 140 10.22 -11.69 -30.02
CA ASN A 140 9.48 -11.37 -31.22
C ASN A 140 8.85 -9.98 -31.09
N LEU A 141 9.44 -9.00 -31.79
CA LEU A 141 8.97 -7.62 -31.77
C LEU A 141 7.57 -7.46 -32.35
N ASP A 142 7.20 -8.21 -33.40
CA ASP A 142 5.86 -8.13 -33.99
C ASP A 142 4.79 -8.59 -33.01
N LEU A 143 5.06 -9.68 -32.27
CA LEU A 143 4.19 -10.15 -31.20
C LEU A 143 4.10 -9.14 -30.06
N ILE A 144 5.22 -8.54 -29.64
CA ILE A 144 5.22 -7.51 -28.59
C ILE A 144 4.41 -6.30 -29.06
N HIS A 145 4.63 -5.83 -30.29
CA HIS A 145 3.88 -4.72 -30.89
C HIS A 145 2.38 -5.03 -30.95
N LEU A 146 2.02 -6.25 -31.32
CA LEU A 146 0.64 -6.70 -31.34
C LEU A 146 0.01 -6.67 -29.93
N LEU A 147 0.72 -7.19 -28.92
CA LEU A 147 0.24 -7.26 -27.53
C LEU A 147 0.22 -5.90 -26.81
N GLU A 148 1.00 -4.93 -27.28
CA GLU A 148 1.24 -3.67 -26.58
C GLU A 148 0.82 -2.42 -27.38
N HIS A 149 0.20 -2.54 -28.54
CA HIS A 149 -0.30 -1.37 -29.29
C HIS A 149 -1.26 -0.54 -28.43
N ARG A 150 -1.00 0.77 -28.32
CA ARG A 150 -1.76 1.72 -27.51
C ARG A 150 -2.89 2.33 -28.33
N GLU A 151 -4.12 2.08 -27.91
CA GLU A 151 -5.34 2.62 -28.54
C GLU A 151 -5.95 3.77 -27.75
N THR A 152 -6.81 4.55 -28.40
CA THR A 152 -7.53 5.72 -27.84
C THR A 152 -6.61 6.86 -27.41
N SER A 153 -7.18 8.04 -27.10
CA SER A 153 -6.40 9.15 -26.54
C SER A 153 -5.88 8.85 -25.13
N MET A 154 -6.50 7.88 -24.44
CA MET A 154 -6.05 7.40 -23.13
C MET A 154 -4.90 6.40 -23.23
N ARG A 155 -4.54 5.92 -24.43
CA ARG A 155 -3.42 5.01 -24.68
C ARG A 155 -3.57 3.67 -23.95
N LEU A 156 -4.71 3.01 -24.13
CA LEU A 156 -4.98 1.71 -23.54
C LEU A 156 -4.28 0.61 -24.34
N SER A 157 -3.46 -0.19 -23.66
CA SER A 157 -3.03 -1.50 -24.17
C SER A 157 -4.23 -2.46 -24.26
N PRO A 158 -4.15 -3.60 -24.96
CA PRO A 158 -5.18 -4.63 -24.95
C PRO A 158 -5.60 -5.07 -23.54
N LEU A 159 -4.65 -5.23 -22.60
CA LEU A 159 -4.96 -5.57 -21.20
C LEU A 159 -5.75 -4.46 -20.50
N LEU A 160 -5.36 -3.19 -20.68
CA LEU A 160 -6.10 -2.05 -20.13
C LEU A 160 -7.49 -1.91 -20.77
N GLY A 161 -7.58 -2.19 -22.08
CA GLY A 161 -8.82 -2.22 -22.84
C GLY A 161 -9.82 -3.21 -22.24
N ILE A 162 -9.40 -4.44 -21.94
CA ILE A 162 -10.24 -5.47 -21.29
C ILE A 162 -10.84 -4.95 -19.97
N VAL A 163 -10.00 -4.39 -19.10
CA VAL A 163 -10.44 -3.95 -17.77
C VAL A 163 -11.35 -2.72 -17.88
N SER A 164 -11.04 -1.79 -18.79
CA SER A 164 -11.88 -0.62 -19.09
C SER A 164 -13.24 -1.02 -19.67
N ALA A 165 -13.25 -1.96 -20.62
CA ALA A 165 -14.46 -2.49 -21.25
C ALA A 165 -15.37 -3.19 -20.23
N GLY A 166 -14.79 -4.00 -19.35
CA GLY A 166 -15.48 -4.71 -18.29
C GLY A 166 -16.29 -3.85 -17.31
N LYS A 167 -16.03 -2.55 -17.28
CA LYS A 167 -16.76 -1.56 -16.48
C LYS A 167 -17.86 -0.86 -17.26
N ASN A 168 -17.64 -0.67 -18.56
CA ASN A 168 -18.34 0.34 -19.36
C ASN A 168 -19.20 -0.26 -20.48
N LEU A 169 -18.99 -1.54 -20.83
CA LEU A 169 -19.78 -2.23 -21.86
C LEU A 169 -20.74 -3.23 -21.23
N MET A 170 -22.03 -2.99 -21.46
CA MET A 170 -23.07 -4.01 -21.30
C MET A 170 -23.03 -4.93 -22.52
N VAL A 171 -22.12 -5.91 -22.54
CA VAL A 171 -22.10 -6.89 -23.62
C VAL A 171 -23.33 -7.79 -23.50
N PRO A 172 -24.19 -7.93 -24.53
CA PRO A 172 -25.38 -8.79 -24.46
C PRO A 172 -25.00 -10.24 -24.15
N ASN A 173 -25.62 -10.81 -23.11
CA ASN A 173 -25.69 -12.22 -22.75
C ASN A 173 -24.43 -13.09 -22.98
N GLY A 174 -23.54 -13.17 -21.98
CA GLY A 174 -22.76 -14.39 -21.67
C GLY A 174 -21.73 -14.90 -22.68
N MET A 175 -21.53 -14.23 -23.81
CA MET A 175 -20.57 -14.65 -24.86
C MET A 175 -19.16 -14.08 -24.66
N ALA A 176 -19.03 -12.91 -24.03
CA ALA A 176 -17.74 -12.30 -23.75
C ALA A 176 -16.98 -13.02 -22.62
N ASN A 177 -15.76 -13.45 -22.90
CA ASN A 177 -14.87 -14.06 -21.92
C ASN A 177 -13.57 -13.25 -21.77
N HIS A 178 -13.69 -12.11 -21.09
CA HIS A 178 -12.59 -11.20 -20.78
C HIS A 178 -11.49 -11.83 -19.94
N GLU A 179 -11.85 -12.70 -18.99
CA GLU A 179 -10.88 -13.38 -18.12
C GLU A 179 -9.98 -14.31 -18.93
N GLU A 180 -10.56 -15.17 -19.77
CA GLU A 180 -9.79 -16.05 -20.65
C GLU A 180 -8.99 -15.26 -21.68
N THR A 181 -9.53 -14.16 -22.18
CA THR A 181 -8.82 -13.28 -23.12
C THR A 181 -7.59 -12.65 -22.47
N ALA A 182 -7.72 -12.11 -21.25
CA ALA A 182 -6.59 -11.58 -20.48
C ALA A 182 -5.57 -12.67 -20.16
N LYS A 183 -6.02 -13.89 -19.84
CA LYS A 183 -5.14 -15.06 -19.64
C LYS A 183 -4.30 -15.33 -20.89
N ILE A 184 -4.90 -15.39 -22.07
CA ILE A 184 -4.20 -15.64 -23.33
C ILE A 184 -3.15 -14.54 -23.57
N LEU A 185 -3.46 -13.28 -23.31
CA LEU A 185 -2.49 -12.18 -23.44
C LEU A 185 -1.29 -12.39 -22.50
N LEU A 186 -1.52 -12.67 -21.22
CA LEU A 186 -0.45 -12.90 -20.23
C LEU A 186 0.41 -14.13 -20.56
N GLN A 187 -0.22 -15.22 -21.04
CA GLN A 187 0.46 -16.43 -21.50
C GLN A 187 1.39 -16.18 -22.68
N ASN A 188 1.15 -15.12 -23.45
CA ASN A 188 1.95 -14.72 -24.60
C ASN A 188 2.87 -13.52 -24.31
N GLY A 189 2.89 -13.01 -23.07
CA GLY A 189 3.88 -12.03 -22.63
C GLY A 189 3.39 -10.59 -22.51
N ALA A 190 2.08 -10.35 -22.57
CA ALA A 190 1.53 -9.01 -22.35
C ALA A 190 1.99 -8.44 -21.00
N ASN A 191 2.23 -7.13 -20.98
CA ASN A 191 2.86 -6.41 -19.88
C ASN A 191 1.81 -6.02 -18.81
N PRO A 192 1.85 -6.61 -17.60
CA PRO A 192 0.93 -6.24 -16.52
C PRO A 192 1.20 -4.83 -15.97
N TYR A 193 2.37 -4.24 -16.26
CA TYR A 193 2.76 -2.87 -15.91
C TYR A 193 2.48 -1.85 -17.03
N ALA A 194 1.73 -2.22 -18.08
CA ALA A 194 1.28 -1.25 -19.06
C ALA A 194 0.53 -0.10 -18.37
N GLN A 195 0.87 1.13 -18.76
CA GLN A 195 0.28 2.34 -18.21
C GLN A 195 -0.42 3.14 -19.32
N ASP A 196 -1.57 3.70 -18.97
CA ASP A 196 -2.28 4.67 -19.79
C ASP A 196 -1.54 6.03 -19.83
N VAL A 197 -2.12 7.01 -20.52
CA VAL A 197 -1.55 8.36 -20.64
C VAL A 197 -1.42 9.11 -19.30
N LEU A 198 -2.15 8.69 -18.26
CA LEU A 198 -2.12 9.25 -16.92
C LEU A 198 -1.29 8.39 -15.94
N GLY A 199 -0.64 7.33 -16.40
CA GLY A 199 0.16 6.42 -15.58
C GLY A 199 -0.64 5.33 -14.85
N LYS A 200 -1.91 5.18 -15.17
CA LYS A 200 -2.80 4.19 -14.56
C LYS A 200 -2.59 2.82 -15.17
N THR A 201 -2.40 1.85 -14.29
CA THR A 201 -2.26 0.43 -14.60
C THR A 201 -3.59 -0.30 -14.52
N VAL A 202 -3.59 -1.59 -14.87
CA VAL A 202 -4.75 -2.48 -14.68
C VAL A 202 -5.30 -2.47 -13.25
N VAL A 203 -4.49 -2.22 -12.22
CA VAL A 203 -4.96 -2.13 -10.82
C VAL A 203 -5.84 -0.90 -10.62
N HIS A 204 -5.42 0.26 -11.14
CA HIS A 204 -6.22 1.49 -11.09
C HIS A 204 -7.54 1.32 -11.84
N TYR A 205 -7.46 0.67 -13.00
CA TYR A 205 -8.64 0.37 -13.81
C TYR A 205 -9.51 -0.74 -13.25
N GLY A 206 -9.01 -1.71 -12.48
CA GLY A 206 -9.76 -2.94 -12.17
C GLY A 206 -10.01 -3.20 -10.70
N ALA A 207 -9.27 -2.54 -9.82
CA ALA A 207 -9.36 -2.61 -8.36
C ALA A 207 -9.49 -1.20 -7.75
N GLY A 208 -10.31 -0.37 -8.38
CA GLY A 208 -10.69 0.96 -7.91
C GLY A 208 -12.17 1.03 -7.51
N GLY A 209 -12.73 2.22 -7.54
CA GLY A 209 -14.08 2.53 -7.12
C GLY A 209 -15.23 1.77 -7.79
N MET A 210 -15.04 1.47 -9.07
CA MET A 210 -16.01 0.79 -9.95
C MET A 210 -15.59 -0.66 -10.25
N ALA A 211 -14.79 -1.28 -9.39
CA ALA A 211 -14.34 -2.66 -9.59
C ALA A 211 -15.53 -3.63 -9.62
N THR A 212 -15.49 -4.58 -10.57
CA THR A 212 -16.41 -5.72 -10.68
C THR A 212 -15.67 -7.01 -10.36
N LYS A 213 -16.39 -8.11 -10.17
CA LYS A 213 -15.77 -9.43 -9.96
C LYS A 213 -14.81 -9.79 -11.10
N MET A 214 -15.24 -9.56 -12.34
CA MET A 214 -14.42 -9.83 -13.53
C MET A 214 -13.14 -8.99 -13.51
N THR A 215 -13.23 -7.68 -13.24
CA THR A 215 -12.03 -6.83 -13.25
C THR A 215 -11.07 -7.18 -12.11
N LEU A 216 -11.57 -7.57 -10.94
CA LEU A 216 -10.72 -8.06 -9.84
C LEU A 216 -10.01 -9.36 -10.20
N ASN A 217 -10.68 -10.29 -10.90
CA ASN A 217 -10.06 -11.52 -11.39
C ASN A 217 -8.93 -11.22 -12.39
N VAL A 218 -9.16 -10.32 -13.35
CA VAL A 218 -8.11 -9.89 -14.30
C VAL A 218 -6.95 -9.20 -13.58
N VAL A 219 -7.24 -8.35 -12.61
CA VAL A 219 -6.21 -7.69 -11.78
C VAL A 219 -5.41 -8.71 -10.99
N GLU A 220 -6.03 -9.73 -10.40
CA GLU A 220 -5.34 -10.80 -9.70
C GLU A 220 -4.35 -11.53 -10.61
N MET A 221 -4.78 -11.93 -11.81
CA MET A 221 -3.89 -12.56 -12.80
C MET A 221 -2.69 -11.66 -13.13
N CYS A 222 -2.92 -10.35 -13.27
CA CYS A 222 -1.85 -9.38 -13.55
C CYS A 222 -0.90 -9.20 -12.36
N ILE A 223 -1.41 -9.17 -11.12
CA ILE A 223 -0.58 -9.07 -9.90
C ILE A 223 0.33 -10.30 -9.79
N GLU A 224 -0.19 -11.50 -10.05
CA GLU A 224 0.60 -12.73 -10.03
C GLU A 224 1.66 -12.75 -11.15
N ALA A 225 1.30 -12.33 -12.37
CA ALA A 225 2.25 -12.18 -13.46
C ALA A 225 3.37 -11.17 -13.12
N ALA A 226 3.02 -10.05 -12.50
CA ALA A 226 3.93 -8.96 -12.17
C ALA A 226 5.09 -9.39 -11.25
N LYS A 227 4.87 -10.36 -10.34
CA LYS A 227 5.90 -10.89 -9.41
C LYS A 227 7.20 -11.31 -10.10
N SER A 228 7.12 -11.72 -11.36
CA SER A 228 8.25 -12.21 -12.15
C SER A 228 8.38 -11.51 -13.51
N HIS A 229 7.65 -10.42 -13.76
CA HIS A 229 7.65 -9.77 -15.08
C HIS A 229 8.99 -9.10 -15.41
N HIS A 230 9.74 -8.65 -14.40
CA HIS A 230 11.12 -8.17 -14.57
C HIS A 230 12.06 -9.22 -15.20
N MET A 231 11.71 -10.50 -15.17
CA MET A 231 12.49 -11.58 -15.80
C MET A 231 12.13 -11.79 -17.28
N PHE A 232 10.99 -11.25 -17.75
CA PHE A 232 10.49 -11.49 -19.11
C PHE A 232 11.50 -11.06 -20.18
N GLY A 233 11.79 -11.94 -21.14
CA GLY A 233 12.78 -11.69 -22.20
C GLY A 233 14.24 -11.90 -21.78
N TYR A 234 14.51 -12.07 -20.48
CA TYR A 234 15.86 -12.28 -19.94
C TYR A 234 16.18 -13.75 -19.71
N GLU A 235 17.48 -14.02 -19.62
CA GLU A 235 18.02 -15.35 -19.35
C GLU A 235 17.94 -15.68 -17.85
N VAL A 236 17.48 -16.90 -17.58
CA VAL A 236 17.41 -17.47 -16.22
C VAL A 236 18.02 -18.87 -16.20
N GLU A 237 18.53 -19.25 -15.03
CA GLU A 237 18.89 -20.61 -14.69
C GLU A 237 17.76 -21.28 -13.91
N LEU A 238 17.48 -22.54 -14.25
CA LEU A 238 16.58 -23.38 -13.48
C LEU A 238 17.31 -23.98 -12.28
N PHE A 239 16.69 -23.94 -11.10
CA PHE A 239 17.27 -24.52 -9.89
C PHE A 239 16.19 -25.05 -8.94
N GLY A 240 16.58 -25.91 -7.99
CA GLY A 240 15.68 -26.42 -6.96
C GLY A 240 14.60 -27.39 -7.47
N LEU A 241 14.71 -27.86 -8.71
CA LEU A 241 13.78 -28.81 -9.31
C LEU A 241 14.06 -30.23 -8.82
N LYS A 242 12.99 -31.01 -8.62
CA LYS A 242 13.08 -32.44 -8.27
C LYS A 242 13.74 -33.28 -9.35
N ALA A 243 13.51 -32.92 -10.62
CA ALA A 243 14.18 -33.56 -11.74
C ALA A 243 15.56 -32.93 -11.90
N GLU A 244 16.57 -33.51 -11.26
CA GLU A 244 17.91 -32.92 -11.13
C GLU A 244 18.56 -32.61 -12.48
N SER A 245 18.23 -33.35 -13.54
CA SER A 245 18.72 -33.12 -14.90
C SER A 245 18.32 -31.76 -15.50
N TRP A 246 17.36 -31.05 -14.90
CA TRP A 246 16.97 -29.70 -15.31
C TRP A 246 17.69 -28.59 -14.53
N ASN A 247 18.27 -28.88 -13.37
CA ASN A 247 18.98 -27.89 -12.58
C ASN A 247 20.26 -27.44 -13.31
N GLY A 248 20.53 -26.15 -13.31
CA GLY A 248 21.66 -25.54 -14.04
C GLY A 248 21.38 -25.26 -15.52
N LYS A 249 20.26 -25.74 -16.08
CA LYS A 249 19.88 -25.40 -17.46
C LYS A 249 19.44 -23.94 -17.54
N ARG A 250 19.83 -23.29 -18.63
CA ARG A 250 19.52 -21.88 -18.90
C ARG A 250 18.55 -21.72 -20.05
N GLY A 251 17.74 -20.68 -19.99
CA GLY A 251 16.79 -20.35 -21.03
C GLY A 251 16.20 -18.97 -20.88
N ILE A 252 15.45 -18.55 -21.90
CA ILE A 252 14.83 -17.22 -21.94
C ILE A 252 13.41 -17.30 -21.40
N VAL A 253 13.05 -16.39 -20.50
CA VAL A 253 11.71 -16.33 -19.92
C VAL A 253 10.71 -15.72 -20.90
N GLY A 254 9.54 -16.35 -21.00
CA GLY A 254 8.38 -15.87 -21.74
C GLY A 254 7.15 -15.63 -20.87
N GLY A 255 5.97 -15.83 -21.46
CA GLY A 255 4.69 -15.49 -20.85
C GLY A 255 4.38 -16.25 -19.56
N PHE A 256 3.46 -15.68 -18.80
CA PHE A 256 3.00 -16.18 -17.51
C PHE A 256 1.64 -16.87 -17.68
N ASP A 257 1.47 -18.02 -17.04
CA ASP A 257 0.23 -18.79 -17.07
C ASP A 257 -0.49 -18.67 -15.71
N PRO A 258 -1.58 -17.87 -15.65
CA PRO A 258 -2.32 -17.64 -14.41
C PRO A 258 -2.92 -18.89 -13.77
N ASP A 259 -3.30 -19.91 -14.55
CA ASP A 259 -3.90 -21.13 -14.01
C ASP A 259 -2.90 -21.95 -13.19
N THR A 260 -1.65 -21.96 -13.63
CA THR A 260 -0.61 -22.79 -13.04
C THR A 260 0.37 -22.02 -12.16
N GLY A 261 0.36 -20.68 -12.24
CA GLY A 261 1.32 -19.81 -11.57
C GLY A 261 2.75 -19.95 -12.11
N ARG A 262 2.90 -20.40 -13.37
CA ARG A 262 4.19 -20.73 -13.99
C ARG A 262 4.53 -19.80 -15.14
N ARG A 263 5.83 -19.59 -15.38
CA ARG A 263 6.31 -19.00 -16.64
C ARG A 263 6.75 -20.08 -17.61
N THR A 264 6.59 -19.78 -18.89
CA THR A 264 7.28 -20.53 -19.93
C THR A 264 8.74 -20.09 -19.99
N VAL A 265 9.68 -21.02 -19.94
CA VAL A 265 11.11 -20.79 -20.17
C VAL A 265 11.52 -21.56 -21.42
N PHE A 266 12.15 -20.89 -22.37
CA PHE A 266 12.60 -21.47 -23.63
C PHE A 266 14.06 -21.90 -23.48
N ILE A 267 14.27 -23.22 -23.38
CA ILE A 267 15.58 -23.86 -23.25
C ILE A 267 15.87 -24.56 -24.58
N GLU A 268 16.93 -24.17 -25.27
CA GLU A 268 17.25 -24.68 -26.62
C GLU A 268 16.03 -24.61 -27.56
N GLY A 269 15.25 -23.53 -27.42
CA GLY A 269 14.02 -23.32 -28.18
C GLY A 269 12.78 -24.11 -27.72
N LYS A 270 12.91 -25.02 -26.76
CA LYS A 270 11.79 -25.81 -26.25
C LYS A 270 11.13 -25.12 -25.06
N PRO A 271 9.79 -24.95 -25.06
CA PRO A 271 9.08 -24.33 -23.95
C PRO A 271 8.97 -25.29 -22.76
N VAL A 272 9.37 -24.82 -21.57
CA VAL A 272 9.28 -25.54 -20.29
C VAL A 272 8.48 -24.69 -19.29
N LYS A 273 7.46 -25.26 -18.66
CA LYS A 273 6.61 -24.56 -17.67
C LYS A 273 7.21 -24.67 -16.27
N THR A 274 7.70 -23.55 -15.75
CA THR A 274 8.47 -23.51 -14.50
C THR A 274 7.85 -22.53 -13.49
N LYS A 275 7.79 -22.94 -12.21
CA LYS A 275 7.32 -22.06 -11.14
C LYS A 275 8.34 -20.98 -10.81
N LEU A 276 7.87 -19.85 -10.30
CA LEU A 276 8.69 -18.65 -10.07
C LEU A 276 9.84 -18.91 -9.10
N GLU A 277 9.63 -19.72 -8.05
CA GLU A 277 10.66 -20.02 -7.05
C GLU A 277 11.83 -20.88 -7.58
N ASN A 278 11.70 -21.43 -8.79
CA ASN A 278 12.74 -22.26 -9.43
C ASN A 278 13.47 -21.50 -10.56
N LEU A 279 13.28 -20.18 -10.65
CA LEU A 279 13.90 -19.31 -11.66
C LEU A 279 14.91 -18.37 -10.99
N ARG A 280 16.16 -18.40 -11.46
CA ARG A 280 17.21 -17.48 -11.02
C ARG A 280 17.67 -16.64 -12.20
N LEU A 281 17.58 -15.32 -12.09
CA LEU A 281 18.16 -14.41 -13.08
C LEU A 281 19.67 -14.59 -13.15
N ILE A 282 20.22 -14.58 -14.36
CA ILE A 282 21.67 -14.58 -14.59
C ILE A 282 22.23 -13.17 -14.41
N ASP A 283 21.48 -12.15 -14.87
CA ASP A 283 21.86 -10.76 -14.72
C ASP A 283 21.38 -10.21 -13.37
N ASP A 284 22.29 -10.13 -12.40
CA ASP A 284 22.02 -9.59 -11.06
C ASP A 284 21.69 -8.09 -11.06
N SER A 285 21.91 -7.36 -12.16
CA SER A 285 21.54 -5.94 -12.26
C SER A 285 20.02 -5.74 -12.36
N ILE A 286 19.30 -6.75 -12.85
CA ILE A 286 17.84 -6.72 -13.01
C ILE A 286 17.20 -6.97 -11.65
N LYS A 287 16.44 -5.98 -11.17
CA LYS A 287 15.77 -6.05 -9.86
C LYS A 287 14.26 -6.29 -10.01
N PRO A 288 13.62 -6.94 -9.01
CA PRO A 288 12.18 -6.99 -8.94
C PRO A 288 11.56 -5.60 -9.03
N MET A 289 10.51 -5.49 -9.83
CA MET A 289 9.74 -4.25 -9.94
C MET A 289 8.93 -3.99 -8.67
N THR A 290 8.50 -2.74 -8.49
CA THR A 290 7.55 -2.37 -7.43
C THR A 290 6.30 -3.26 -7.54
N PRO A 291 5.72 -3.75 -6.42
CA PRO A 291 4.48 -4.50 -6.48
C PRO A 291 3.42 -3.75 -7.29
N LEU A 292 2.68 -4.46 -8.15
CA LEU A 292 1.78 -3.81 -9.10
C LEU A 292 0.70 -2.95 -8.41
N THR A 293 0.28 -3.35 -7.20
CA THR A 293 -0.67 -2.63 -6.34
C THR A 293 -0.14 -1.31 -5.78
N ASP A 294 1.18 -1.14 -5.76
CA ASP A 294 1.88 0.03 -5.22
C ASP A 294 2.46 0.93 -6.33
N VAL A 295 2.22 0.59 -7.61
CA VAL A 295 2.61 1.44 -8.74
C VAL A 295 1.80 2.73 -8.69
N ARG A 296 2.50 3.86 -8.79
CA ARG A 296 1.91 5.19 -8.78
C ARG A 296 1.62 5.67 -10.19
N ASP A 297 0.46 6.31 -10.37
CA ASP A 297 0.14 7.04 -11.59
C ASP A 297 0.87 8.40 -11.67
N ARG A 298 0.61 9.18 -12.72
CA ARG A 298 1.24 10.51 -12.91
C ARG A 298 0.80 11.55 -11.87
N MET A 299 -0.24 11.29 -11.09
CA MET A 299 -0.65 12.10 -9.93
C MET A 299 0.00 11.59 -8.63
N GLY A 300 0.82 10.54 -8.71
CA GLY A 300 1.42 9.84 -7.59
C GLY A 300 0.46 8.88 -6.90
N GLN A 301 -0.79 8.76 -7.34
CA GLN A 301 -1.81 8.01 -6.62
C GLN A 301 -1.62 6.50 -6.85
N VAL A 302 -2.01 5.72 -5.84
CA VAL A 302 -2.21 4.28 -5.95
C VAL A 302 -3.70 3.97 -5.83
N SER A 303 -4.15 2.84 -6.36
CA SER A 303 -5.57 2.43 -6.34
C SER A 303 -6.20 2.46 -4.94
N LEU A 304 -5.41 2.12 -3.91
CA LEU A 304 -5.88 2.12 -2.53
C LEU A 304 -6.39 3.50 -2.06
N LEU A 305 -5.86 4.61 -2.57
CA LEU A 305 -6.33 5.96 -2.20
C LEU A 305 -7.76 6.20 -2.68
N GLU A 306 -8.08 5.80 -3.91
CA GLU A 306 -9.43 5.90 -4.47
C GLU A 306 -10.42 5.00 -3.71
N VAL A 307 -10.01 3.78 -3.38
CA VAL A 307 -10.81 2.80 -2.64
C VAL A 307 -11.24 3.33 -1.27
N ILE A 308 -10.36 4.09 -0.60
CA ILE A 308 -10.70 4.74 0.68
C ILE A 308 -11.75 5.82 0.48
N MET A 309 -11.56 6.68 -0.52
CA MET A 309 -12.49 7.78 -0.81
C MET A 309 -13.90 7.28 -1.14
N GLN A 310 -14.00 6.13 -1.79
CA GLN A 310 -15.28 5.51 -2.18
C GLN A 310 -15.80 4.48 -1.17
N ASN A 311 -15.07 4.21 -0.09
CA ASN A 311 -15.41 3.24 0.94
C ASN A 311 -15.78 1.84 0.37
N ARG A 312 -14.97 1.33 -0.58
CA ARG A 312 -15.14 0.02 -1.23
C ARG A 312 -14.48 -1.09 -0.42
N ASP A 313 -15.23 -1.69 0.50
CA ASP A 313 -14.70 -2.66 1.47
C ASP A 313 -14.15 -3.93 0.83
N ASP A 314 -14.86 -4.46 -0.16
CA ASP A 314 -14.50 -5.65 -0.91
C ASP A 314 -13.15 -5.49 -1.64
N VAL A 315 -12.94 -4.32 -2.24
CA VAL A 315 -11.70 -3.99 -2.93
C VAL A 315 -10.57 -3.71 -1.94
N ALA A 316 -10.86 -3.07 -0.82
CA ALA A 316 -9.88 -2.85 0.24
C ALA A 316 -9.40 -4.17 0.86
N GLU A 317 -10.29 -5.13 1.10
CA GLU A 317 -9.93 -6.47 1.56
C GLU A 317 -9.03 -7.18 0.55
N PHE A 318 -9.40 -7.13 -0.74
CA PHE A 318 -8.57 -7.66 -1.84
C PHE A 318 -7.17 -7.04 -1.85
N LEU A 319 -7.05 -5.72 -1.77
CA LEU A 319 -5.75 -5.04 -1.81
C LEU A 319 -4.92 -5.27 -0.54
N LEU A 320 -5.52 -5.16 0.65
CA LEU A 320 -4.81 -5.15 1.92
C LEU A 320 -4.54 -6.56 2.46
N GLU A 321 -5.54 -7.44 2.44
CA GLU A 321 -5.45 -8.76 3.06
C GLU A 321 -4.86 -9.79 2.10
N LYS A 322 -5.32 -9.81 0.84
CA LYS A 322 -4.87 -10.79 -0.16
C LYS A 322 -3.53 -10.40 -0.80
N HIS A 323 -3.35 -9.14 -1.15
CA HIS A 323 -2.16 -8.68 -1.88
C HIS A 323 -1.17 -7.86 -1.05
N ASN A 324 -1.47 -7.60 0.23
CA ASN A 324 -0.59 -6.92 1.17
C ASN A 324 -0.07 -5.54 0.66
N THR A 325 -0.93 -4.80 -0.05
CA THR A 325 -0.67 -3.44 -0.58
C THR A 325 -0.11 -2.52 0.51
N ASP A 326 0.82 -1.64 0.15
CA ASP A 326 1.41 -0.69 1.10
C ASP A 326 0.43 0.44 1.44
N ILE A 327 0.23 0.66 2.74
CA ILE A 327 -0.62 1.73 3.28
C ILE A 327 0.15 3.06 3.41
N HIS A 328 1.47 3.03 3.20
CA HIS A 328 2.36 4.17 3.36
C HIS A 328 2.84 4.79 2.05
N THR A 329 2.49 4.20 0.90
CA THR A 329 2.79 4.80 -0.41
C THR A 329 2.14 6.18 -0.51
N LYS A 330 2.96 7.20 -0.81
CA LYS A 330 2.55 8.59 -0.88
C LYS A 330 2.32 9.05 -2.30
N ASP A 331 1.26 9.82 -2.49
CA ASP A 331 0.98 10.54 -3.72
C ASP A 331 1.84 11.81 -3.88
N ALA A 332 1.58 12.56 -4.95
CA ALA A 332 2.29 13.80 -5.24
C ALA A 332 2.06 14.90 -4.19
N ASP A 333 0.98 14.80 -3.40
CA ASP A 333 0.66 15.70 -2.29
C ASP A 333 1.24 15.18 -0.95
N GLY A 334 1.97 14.06 -0.97
CA GLY A 334 2.58 13.46 0.21
C GLY A 334 1.58 12.68 1.08
N ILE A 335 0.36 12.46 0.58
CA ILE A 335 -0.72 11.75 1.29
C ILE A 335 -0.61 10.26 0.99
N SER A 336 -0.63 9.45 2.04
CA SER A 336 -0.79 7.99 1.94
C SER A 336 -2.16 7.55 2.47
N ALA A 337 -2.53 6.31 2.15
CA ALA A 337 -3.72 5.66 2.70
C ALA A 337 -3.78 5.79 4.23
N PHE A 338 -2.66 5.50 4.89
CA PHE A 338 -2.52 5.63 6.33
C PHE A 338 -2.67 7.08 6.83
N SER A 339 -1.96 8.06 6.24
CA SER A 339 -2.05 9.45 6.72
C SER A 339 -3.43 10.06 6.53
N MET A 340 -4.13 9.67 5.45
CA MET A 340 -5.51 10.07 5.20
C MET A 340 -6.43 9.60 6.33
N CYS A 341 -6.22 8.42 6.89
CA CYS A 341 -7.00 7.90 8.02
C CYS A 341 -6.60 8.50 9.39
N GLN A 342 -5.44 9.17 9.52
CA GLN A 342 -4.95 9.71 10.81
C GLN A 342 -5.57 11.06 11.20
N GLY A 343 -5.78 11.99 10.26
CA GLY A 343 -6.37 13.32 10.50
C GLY A 343 -7.90 13.33 10.49
N MET A 344 -8.47 12.23 10.04
CA MET A 344 -9.89 11.96 9.96
C MET A 344 -10.41 11.54 11.34
N GLY A 345 -10.75 12.51 12.22
CA GLY A 345 -11.39 12.21 13.50
C GLY A 345 -12.56 11.24 13.32
N ARG A 346 -12.44 10.01 13.84
CA ARG A 346 -13.40 8.89 13.69
C ARG A 346 -14.23 8.96 12.39
N PHE A 347 -13.59 8.93 11.23
CA PHE A 347 -14.35 8.60 10.03
C PHE A 347 -14.85 7.16 10.19
N GLN A 348 -16.17 6.98 10.19
CA GLN A 348 -16.86 5.69 10.28
C GLN A 348 -16.73 4.87 8.98
N SER A 349 -15.64 5.04 8.23
CA SER A 349 -15.34 4.26 7.04
C SER A 349 -14.80 2.91 7.48
N SER A 350 -15.45 1.84 7.01
CA SER A 350 -15.01 0.47 7.18
C SER A 350 -13.62 0.27 6.56
N VAL A 351 -13.35 0.86 5.40
CA VAL A 351 -12.00 0.88 4.78
C VAL A 351 -10.96 1.55 5.67
N ALA A 352 -11.26 2.72 6.24
CA ALA A 352 -10.33 3.40 7.15
C ALA A 352 -10.01 2.53 8.38
N GLN A 353 -11.02 1.83 8.93
CA GLN A 353 -10.81 0.87 10.01
C GLN A 353 -9.91 -0.29 9.57
N MET A 354 -10.12 -0.86 8.38
CA MET A 354 -9.28 -1.93 7.84
C MET A 354 -7.81 -1.50 7.69
N ILE A 355 -7.57 -0.24 7.29
CA ILE A 355 -6.20 0.31 7.19
C ILE A 355 -5.57 0.46 8.57
N MET A 356 -6.30 0.99 9.55
CA MET A 356 -5.80 1.14 10.92
C MET A 356 -5.55 -0.21 11.59
N ASP A 357 -6.38 -1.21 11.29
CA ASP A 357 -6.20 -2.59 11.74
C ASP A 357 -4.99 -3.23 11.06
N THR A 358 -4.81 -3.01 9.76
CA THR A 358 -3.63 -3.47 9.00
C THR A 358 -2.36 -2.86 9.58
N ALA A 359 -2.34 -1.55 9.83
CA ALA A 359 -1.23 -0.87 10.49
C ALA A 359 -0.92 -1.47 11.86
N SER A 360 -1.96 -1.71 12.67
CA SER A 360 -1.83 -2.30 14.01
C SER A 360 -1.33 -3.74 14.00
N LYS A 361 -1.84 -4.58 13.07
CA LYS A 361 -1.41 -5.95 12.83
C LYS A 361 0.06 -5.99 12.38
N ARG A 362 0.43 -5.16 11.40
CA ARG A 362 1.81 -5.05 10.86
C ARG A 362 2.79 -4.58 11.93
N GLY A 363 2.45 -3.53 12.68
CA GLY A 363 3.23 -3.05 13.82
C GLY A 363 3.47 -4.18 14.83
N SER A 364 2.41 -4.84 15.27
CA SER A 364 2.52 -5.95 16.23
C SER A 364 3.40 -7.11 15.74
N ARG A 365 3.36 -7.45 14.44
CA ARG A 365 4.22 -8.47 13.83
C ARG A 365 5.68 -8.02 13.80
N GLN A 366 5.97 -6.78 13.40
CA GLN A 366 7.33 -6.25 13.37
C GLN A 366 7.95 -6.17 14.79
N ALA A 367 7.19 -5.75 15.79
CA ALA A 367 7.64 -5.79 17.19
C ALA A 367 8.04 -7.20 17.64
N LYS A 368 7.23 -8.22 17.28
CA LYS A 368 7.55 -9.62 17.57
C LYS A 368 8.80 -10.10 16.83
N ALA A 369 8.96 -9.72 15.56
CA ALA A 369 10.14 -10.10 14.76
C ALA A 369 11.43 -9.48 15.29
N LYS A 370 11.46 -8.17 15.54
CA LYS A 370 12.60 -7.46 16.15
C LYS A 370 12.96 -8.04 17.52
N GLN A 371 11.96 -8.42 18.30
CA GLN A 371 12.19 -9.08 19.57
C GLN A 371 12.85 -10.45 19.39
N LYS A 372 12.39 -11.27 18.44
CA LYS A 372 12.99 -12.57 18.17
C LYS A 372 14.46 -12.40 17.79
N GLU A 373 14.75 -11.47 16.88
CA GLU A 373 16.12 -11.18 16.44
C GLU A 373 17.02 -10.67 17.58
N ALA A 374 16.54 -9.74 18.41
CA ALA A 374 17.29 -9.25 19.57
C ALA A 374 17.52 -10.33 20.65
N HIS A 375 16.77 -11.44 20.61
CA HIS A 375 16.91 -12.55 21.55
C HIS A 375 17.84 -13.65 21.03
N THR A 376 18.04 -13.75 19.71
CA THR A 376 18.79 -14.84 19.08
C THR A 376 20.15 -14.41 18.55
N LYS A 377 20.59 -13.15 18.68
CA LYS A 377 21.91 -12.70 18.19
C LYS A 377 22.70 -11.91 19.21
N CYS A 378 24.02 -12.07 19.19
CA CYS A 378 24.97 -11.27 19.96
C CYS A 378 24.95 -9.82 19.46
N ALA A 379 24.78 -8.86 20.37
CA ALA A 379 24.72 -7.44 20.04
C ALA A 379 26.04 -6.85 19.50
N PHE A 380 27.15 -7.60 19.62
CA PHE A 380 28.45 -7.20 19.11
C PHE A 380 28.80 -7.93 17.81
N CYS A 381 29.02 -9.24 17.89
CA CYS A 381 29.52 -10.04 16.77
C CYS A 381 28.42 -10.65 15.89
N ASN A 382 27.13 -10.35 16.16
CA ASN A 382 25.96 -10.90 15.46
C ASN A 382 25.82 -12.43 15.45
N LYS A 383 26.67 -13.16 16.20
CA LYS A 383 26.60 -14.63 16.33
C LYS A 383 25.26 -15.06 16.90
N GLU A 384 24.67 -16.11 16.33
CA GLU A 384 23.45 -16.73 16.83
C GLU A 384 23.67 -17.24 18.27
N LEU A 385 22.81 -16.79 19.18
CA LEU A 385 22.72 -17.20 20.57
C LEU A 385 21.58 -18.21 20.62
N GLY A 386 21.90 -19.51 20.78
CA GLY A 386 20.91 -20.60 20.80
C GLY A 386 19.79 -20.44 21.84
N GLU A 387 18.95 -21.46 22.05
CA GLU A 387 17.68 -21.35 22.79
C GLU A 387 17.77 -20.74 24.21
N THR A 388 18.90 -20.91 24.90
CA THR A 388 19.15 -20.33 26.24
C THR A 388 19.33 -18.82 26.22
N GLY A 389 19.71 -18.27 25.05
CA GLY A 389 20.05 -16.86 24.84
C GLY A 389 21.33 -16.45 25.57
N GLY A 390 22.14 -15.62 24.94
CA GLY A 390 23.39 -15.13 25.53
C GLY A 390 23.18 -14.25 26.77
N ALA A 391 24.28 -13.99 27.48
CA ALA A 391 24.32 -13.19 28.70
C ALA A 391 23.77 -11.78 28.44
N LYS A 392 22.88 -11.29 29.32
CA LYS A 392 22.30 -9.95 29.21
C LYS A 392 23.22 -8.91 29.83
N CYS A 393 23.27 -7.72 29.24
CA CYS A 393 23.84 -6.55 29.89
C CYS A 393 23.17 -6.33 31.27
N SER A 394 23.94 -6.28 32.35
CA SER A 394 23.40 -6.14 33.71
C SER A 394 22.65 -4.82 33.93
N ALA A 395 23.06 -3.75 33.26
CA ALA A 395 22.46 -2.43 33.35
C ALA A 395 21.16 -2.32 32.52
N CYS A 396 21.24 -2.40 31.19
CA CYS A 396 20.07 -2.19 30.34
C CYS A 396 19.16 -3.42 30.19
N LYS A 397 19.70 -4.63 30.42
CA LYS A 397 19.03 -5.93 30.20
C LYS A 397 18.47 -6.16 28.78
N LYS A 398 18.83 -5.30 27.82
CA LYS A 398 18.38 -5.31 26.43
C LYS A 398 19.38 -6.02 25.51
N ALA A 399 20.65 -5.61 25.55
CA ALA A 399 21.70 -6.23 24.76
C ALA A 399 22.07 -7.61 25.33
N ARG A 400 22.31 -8.58 24.44
CA ARG A 400 22.77 -9.94 24.76
C ARG A 400 24.10 -10.22 24.10
N TYR A 401 24.93 -11.02 24.75
CA TYR A 401 26.28 -11.31 24.29
C TYR A 401 26.56 -12.81 24.39
N CYS A 402 27.31 -13.36 23.44
CA CYS A 402 27.75 -14.76 23.49
C CYS A 402 28.73 -14.99 24.66
N ASP A 403 29.50 -13.97 25.01
CA ASP A 403 30.52 -14.00 26.04
C ASP A 403 30.75 -12.60 26.63
N ARG A 404 31.62 -12.53 27.64
CA ARG A 404 31.99 -11.28 28.30
C ARG A 404 32.86 -10.38 27.42
N GLU A 405 33.61 -10.93 26.48
CA GLU A 405 34.49 -10.17 25.59
C GLU A 405 33.67 -9.31 24.64
N CYS A 406 32.64 -9.89 24.01
CA CYS A 406 31.66 -9.19 23.19
C CYS A 406 30.93 -8.10 23.96
N GLN A 407 30.60 -8.33 25.24
CA GLN A 407 30.01 -7.30 26.09
C GLN A 407 30.95 -6.11 26.29
N VAL A 408 32.23 -6.37 26.60
CA VAL A 408 33.23 -5.32 26.83
C VAL A 408 33.56 -4.57 25.53
N ALA A 409 33.64 -5.26 24.40
CA ALA A 409 33.91 -4.66 23.11
C ALA A 409 32.75 -3.75 22.67
N HIS A 410 31.50 -4.23 22.73
CA HIS A 410 30.33 -3.40 22.46
C HIS A 410 30.22 -2.21 23.42
N TRP A 411 30.59 -2.40 24.69
CA TRP A 411 30.66 -1.31 25.66
C TRP A 411 31.61 -0.19 25.22
N LYS A 412 32.78 -0.55 24.69
CA LYS A 412 33.79 0.39 24.19
C LYS A 412 33.40 1.05 22.86
N GLU A 413 32.71 0.33 21.97
CA GLU A 413 32.28 0.85 20.65
C GLU A 413 31.15 1.89 20.71
N GLY A 414 30.49 2.05 21.86
CA GLY A 414 29.48 3.09 22.02
C GLY A 414 28.30 2.68 22.89
N HIS A 415 28.15 1.39 23.21
CA HIS A 415 27.05 0.95 24.07
C HIS A 415 27.11 1.60 25.46
N LYS A 416 28.28 2.03 25.96
CA LYS A 416 28.39 2.82 27.19
C LYS A 416 27.49 4.07 27.18
N ASN A 417 27.46 4.78 26.06
CA ASN A 417 26.68 6.02 25.91
C ASN A 417 25.18 5.71 25.79
N GLU A 418 24.83 4.67 25.02
CA GLU A 418 23.45 4.21 24.86
C GLU A 418 22.87 3.60 26.14
N CYS A 419 23.71 2.91 26.91
CA CYS A 419 23.34 2.25 28.14
C CYS A 419 23.15 3.26 29.30
N GLN A 420 23.88 4.40 29.28
CA GLN A 420 23.68 5.50 30.23
C GLN A 420 22.39 6.30 29.99
N LEU A 421 21.96 6.47 28.73
CA LEU A 421 20.64 7.03 28.42
C LEU A 421 19.50 6.15 28.98
N ALA A 422 19.74 4.84 29.21
CA ALA A 422 18.79 3.93 29.84
C ALA A 422 18.74 4.03 31.38
N SER A 423 19.75 4.63 32.03
CA SER A 423 19.82 4.79 33.48
C SER A 423 19.44 6.19 33.97
N SER A 424 19.70 7.24 33.19
CA SER A 424 19.30 8.62 33.49
C SER A 424 17.84 8.85 33.10
N GLY A 425 16.97 8.91 34.11
CA GLY A 425 15.56 9.21 33.91
C GLY A 425 15.33 10.71 33.70
N VAL A 426 14.25 11.04 32.99
CA VAL A 426 13.78 12.39 32.75
C VAL A 426 12.73 12.71 33.82
N LYS A 427 13.04 13.68 34.69
CA LYS A 427 12.12 14.14 35.74
C LYS A 427 11.02 15.00 35.11
N LEU A 428 9.78 14.64 35.35
CA LEU A 428 8.60 15.31 34.81
C LEU A 428 8.11 16.40 35.74
N ASP A 429 7.63 17.50 35.16
CA ASP A 429 6.87 18.50 35.91
C ASP A 429 5.54 17.91 36.39
N LYS A 430 5.09 18.32 37.57
CA LYS A 430 3.74 18.00 38.06
C LYS A 430 2.72 18.70 37.14
N PRO A 431 1.75 17.97 36.55
CA PRO A 431 0.81 18.55 35.60
C PRO A 431 -0.05 19.60 36.31
N LYS A 432 -0.14 20.79 35.70
CA LYS A 432 -1.02 21.86 36.18
C LYS A 432 -2.47 21.45 35.94
N ASN A 433 -3.37 21.80 36.86
CA ASN A 433 -4.79 21.48 36.71
C ASN A 433 -5.42 22.39 35.65
N ASN A 434 -5.25 22.04 34.37
CA ASN A 434 -5.63 22.87 33.24
C ASN A 434 -7.03 22.53 32.68
N GLY A 435 -7.82 21.72 33.39
CA GLY A 435 -9.18 21.36 32.95
C GLY A 435 -9.26 20.49 31.70
N MET A 436 -8.18 19.85 31.24
CA MET A 436 -8.25 18.85 30.15
C MET A 436 -8.72 17.50 30.69
N TYR A 437 -9.92 17.07 30.29
CA TYR A 437 -10.61 15.87 30.78
C TYR A 437 -10.45 14.69 29.82
N SER A 438 -10.18 13.49 30.35
CA SER A 438 -10.30 12.23 29.60
C SER A 438 -11.63 11.56 29.94
N ALA A 439 -12.54 11.50 28.98
CA ALA A 439 -13.74 10.66 29.09
C ALA A 439 -13.41 9.24 28.60
N ARG A 440 -13.64 8.24 29.45
CA ARG A 440 -13.53 6.82 29.05
C ARG A 440 -14.65 6.49 28.07
N VAL A 441 -14.33 5.84 26.95
CA VAL A 441 -15.31 5.15 26.10
C VAL A 441 -14.85 3.71 25.96
N SER A 442 -15.57 2.77 26.58
CA SER A 442 -15.36 1.35 26.34
C SER A 442 -15.84 0.98 24.95
N LEU A 443 -14.96 0.48 24.08
CA LEU A 443 -15.30 0.00 22.73
C LEU A 443 -16.12 -1.30 22.76
N GLN A 444 -16.10 -2.05 23.86
CA GLN A 444 -16.79 -3.34 23.98
C GLN A 444 -18.18 -3.21 24.61
N SER A 445 -18.39 -2.22 25.49
CA SER A 445 -19.65 -2.02 26.22
C SER A 445 -20.35 -0.69 25.95
N GLY A 446 -19.74 0.22 25.19
CA GLY A 446 -20.29 1.56 24.89
C GLY A 446 -20.42 2.49 26.10
N GLY A 447 -20.05 2.03 27.31
CA GLY A 447 -20.17 2.79 28.54
C GLY A 447 -19.13 3.91 28.64
N THR A 448 -19.60 5.10 28.99
CA THR A 448 -18.75 6.19 29.47
C THR A 448 -18.58 6.08 30.97
N THR A 449 -17.34 6.09 31.45
CA THR A 449 -17.06 6.27 32.88
C THR A 449 -16.71 7.73 33.11
N LYS A 450 -17.33 8.33 34.15
CA LYS A 450 -17.19 9.76 34.46
C LYS A 450 -15.70 10.12 34.61
N PRO A 451 -15.24 11.22 33.99
CA PRO A 451 -13.88 11.70 34.18
C PRO A 451 -13.64 11.95 35.67
N SER A 452 -12.45 11.59 36.15
CA SER A 452 -11.93 12.05 37.44
C SER A 452 -11.80 13.58 37.38
N ASN A 453 -12.43 14.29 38.32
CA ASN A 453 -12.57 15.76 38.33
C ASN A 453 -11.25 16.56 38.48
N ASN A 454 -10.08 15.94 38.39
CA ASN A 454 -8.82 16.61 38.67
C ASN A 454 -7.65 15.92 37.94
N ALA A 455 -6.98 16.62 37.01
CA ALA A 455 -5.86 16.08 36.23
C ALA A 455 -4.65 15.72 37.13
N ALA A 456 -4.52 16.39 38.27
CA ALA A 456 -3.53 16.08 39.30
C ALA A 456 -3.83 14.79 40.07
N GLN A 457 -5.08 14.28 40.03
CA GLN A 457 -5.49 13.10 40.78
C GLN A 457 -4.96 11.79 40.18
N GLY A 458 -4.58 11.80 38.90
CA GLY A 458 -3.97 10.67 38.21
C GLY A 458 -2.44 10.73 38.13
N TYR A 459 -1.81 11.86 38.47
CA TYR A 459 -0.35 11.95 38.64
C TYR A 459 0.05 11.36 40.00
N LYS A 460 0.06 10.03 40.08
CA LYS A 460 0.40 9.31 41.30
C LYS A 460 0.96 7.93 40.99
N LYS A 461 1.78 7.44 41.91
CA LYS A 461 2.30 6.08 41.88
C LYS A 461 1.15 5.05 41.91
N PRO A 462 1.20 3.98 41.09
CA PRO A 462 0.26 2.86 41.20
C PRO A 462 0.23 2.23 42.60
N ARG A 463 -0.91 1.58 42.93
CA ARG A 463 -1.05 0.83 44.18
C ARG A 463 -0.09 -0.37 44.18
N GLY A 464 0.56 -0.64 45.31
CA GLY A 464 1.46 -1.78 45.48
C GLY A 464 2.91 -1.60 45.01
N ILE A 465 3.22 -0.54 44.24
CA ILE A 465 4.59 -0.20 43.83
C ILE A 465 5.29 0.58 44.95
N ARG A 466 6.55 0.33 45.27
CA ARG A 466 7.31 1.10 46.28
C ARG A 466 7.85 2.42 45.69
N ALA A 467 8.24 3.37 46.54
CA ALA A 467 8.94 4.56 46.06
C ALA A 467 10.24 4.14 45.34
N ASN A 468 10.59 4.85 44.27
CA ASN A 468 11.71 4.55 43.37
C ASN A 468 11.64 3.21 42.62
N GLU A 469 10.60 2.41 42.84
CA GLU A 469 10.37 1.18 42.09
C GLU A 469 9.85 1.51 40.68
N LYS A 470 10.50 0.93 39.67
CA LYS A 470 10.16 1.18 38.27
C LYS A 470 8.98 0.31 37.83
N PHE A 471 7.95 0.93 37.29
CA PHE A 471 6.78 0.28 36.69
C PHE A 471 6.61 0.69 35.22
N TYR A 472 5.80 -0.03 34.47
CA TYR A 472 5.58 0.27 33.05
C TYR A 472 4.44 1.26 32.84
N ILE A 473 4.68 2.20 31.93
CA ILE A 473 3.69 3.14 31.43
C ILE A 473 3.61 3.06 29.91
N LYS A 474 2.43 3.29 29.37
CA LYS A 474 2.22 3.56 27.96
C LYS A 474 2.17 5.08 27.75
N LEU A 475 2.92 5.53 26.76
CA LEU A 475 2.95 6.92 26.32
C LEU A 475 2.37 7.00 24.92
N GLN A 476 1.48 7.96 24.69
CA GLN A 476 0.81 8.14 23.41
C GLN A 476 0.75 9.63 23.04
N CYS A 477 1.20 9.95 21.83
CA CYS A 477 1.33 11.30 21.30
C CYS A 477 0.87 11.32 19.83
N CYS A 478 -0.17 12.10 19.53
CA CYS A 478 -0.73 12.21 18.18
C CYS A 478 0.18 13.00 17.23
N ASN A 479 0.74 14.13 17.68
CA ASN A 479 1.67 14.98 16.94
C ASN A 479 2.60 15.74 17.91
N ASP A 480 3.66 16.38 17.38
CA ASP A 480 4.72 17.01 18.19
C ASP A 480 4.24 18.25 18.98
N SER A 481 3.01 18.71 18.72
CA SER A 481 2.41 19.90 19.33
C SER A 481 1.28 19.56 20.30
N GLN A 482 0.96 18.28 20.51
CA GLN A 482 -0.10 17.83 21.42
C GLN A 482 0.44 17.16 22.68
N PRO A 483 -0.30 17.24 23.81
CA PRO A 483 0.11 16.59 25.06
C PRO A 483 0.32 15.07 24.91
N ILE A 484 1.31 14.54 25.64
CA ILE A 484 1.58 13.11 25.70
C ILE A 484 0.68 12.51 26.77
N MET A 485 -0.18 11.57 26.39
CA MET A 485 -0.98 10.80 27.34
C MET A 485 -0.10 9.71 27.96
N VAL A 486 0.02 9.72 29.28
CA VAL A 486 0.81 8.77 30.08
C VAL A 486 -0.12 7.99 30.99
N TYR A 487 0.00 6.67 30.99
CA TYR A 487 -0.79 5.85 31.90
C TYR A 487 -0.14 4.49 32.18
N ASP A 488 -0.46 3.89 33.33
CA ASP A 488 -0.15 2.50 33.66
C ASP A 488 -1.33 1.55 33.32
N GLU A 489 -1.10 0.24 33.42
CA GLU A 489 -2.06 -0.78 32.99
C GLU A 489 -3.37 -0.69 33.79
N SER A 490 -3.25 -0.43 35.09
CA SER A 490 -4.40 -0.29 35.98
C SER A 490 -5.15 1.03 35.81
N ARG A 491 -4.58 1.99 35.06
CA ARG A 491 -5.07 3.38 34.94
C ARG A 491 -5.14 4.10 36.28
N TYR A 492 -4.37 3.65 37.26
CA TYR A 492 -4.25 4.32 38.54
C TYR A 492 -3.30 5.52 38.45
N CYS A 493 -2.26 5.38 37.64
CA CYS A 493 -1.41 6.44 37.14
C CYS A 493 -1.90 6.80 35.74
N GLU A 494 -2.47 7.98 35.55
CA GLU A 494 -2.97 8.47 34.27
C GLU A 494 -2.94 10.01 34.24
N PHE A 495 -2.12 10.59 33.38
CA PHE A 495 -1.94 12.04 33.29
C PHE A 495 -1.41 12.45 31.90
N PHE A 496 -1.27 13.76 31.69
CA PHE A 496 -0.72 14.32 30.45
C PHE A 496 0.58 15.07 30.71
N ILE A 497 1.49 15.02 29.72
CA ILE A 497 2.69 15.87 29.66
C ILE A 497 2.44 16.92 28.58
N ASP A 498 2.34 18.18 28.96
CA ASP A 498 2.04 19.27 28.03
C ASP A 498 3.28 19.70 27.22
N PRO A 499 3.11 20.17 25.98
CA PRO A 499 4.18 20.77 25.20
C PRO A 499 4.88 21.89 25.97
N GLY A 500 6.22 21.89 25.96
CA GLY A 500 7.04 22.90 26.64
C GLY A 500 7.37 22.59 28.11
N THR A 501 6.83 21.52 28.69
CA THR A 501 7.22 21.03 30.03
C THR A 501 8.52 20.21 29.99
N SER A 502 9.18 20.10 31.16
CA SER A 502 10.39 19.30 31.31
C SER A 502 10.17 17.86 30.84
N GLY A 503 11.01 17.41 29.92
CA GLY A 503 10.99 16.05 29.40
C GLY A 503 10.10 15.78 28.20
N PHE A 504 9.26 16.74 27.79
CA PHE A 504 8.34 16.55 26.65
C PHE A 504 9.10 16.22 25.37
N LYS A 505 10.12 17.00 25.01
CA LYS A 505 10.86 16.85 23.75
C LYS A 505 11.66 15.54 23.71
N GLU A 506 12.27 15.17 24.84
CA GLU A 506 13.03 13.93 25.02
C GLU A 506 12.13 12.71 24.84
N ILE A 507 10.94 12.74 25.45
CA ILE A 507 9.98 11.65 25.33
C ILE A 507 9.41 11.57 23.92
N VAL A 508 8.98 12.69 23.31
CA VAL A 508 8.48 12.69 21.92
C VAL A 508 9.53 12.10 20.98
N ARG A 509 10.80 12.50 21.12
CA ARG A 509 11.90 11.95 20.31
C ARG A 509 11.98 10.43 20.40
N GLU A 510 11.86 9.86 21.60
CA GLU A 510 11.88 8.41 21.77
C GLU A 510 10.59 7.73 21.28
N ILE A 511 9.42 8.35 21.45
CA ILE A 511 8.18 7.85 20.84
C ILE A 511 8.35 7.79 19.31
N ARG A 512 8.91 8.84 18.68
CA ARG A 512 9.10 8.91 17.22
C ARG A 512 10.09 7.89 16.66
N LYS A 513 11.08 7.45 17.45
CA LYS A 513 11.97 6.33 17.07
C LYS A 513 11.21 5.00 16.92
N GLU A 514 10.03 4.87 17.55
CA GLU A 514 9.27 3.63 17.55
C GLU A 514 8.47 3.43 16.25
N LYS A 515 9.13 2.81 15.27
CA LYS A 515 8.54 2.50 13.95
C LYS A 515 7.33 1.57 14.06
N THR A 516 7.27 0.70 15.08
CA THR A 516 6.18 -0.27 15.30
C THR A 516 4.80 0.39 15.33
N TRP A 517 4.73 1.62 15.87
CA TRP A 517 3.49 2.35 16.02
C TRP A 517 3.52 3.70 15.32
N SER A 518 4.26 3.77 14.21
CA SER A 518 4.43 4.99 13.40
C SER A 518 4.87 6.20 14.22
N GLY A 519 5.66 5.95 15.27
CA GLY A 519 6.13 6.98 16.16
C GLY A 519 5.06 7.62 17.05
N MET A 520 3.85 7.06 17.18
CA MET A 520 2.73 7.67 17.93
C MET A 520 2.56 7.16 19.36
N LYS A 521 3.12 6.00 19.68
CA LYS A 521 3.06 5.45 21.04
C LYS A 521 4.33 4.68 21.32
N THR A 522 4.63 4.50 22.60
CA THR A 522 5.65 3.57 23.07
C THR A 522 5.35 3.17 24.51
N PHE A 523 6.06 2.17 25.03
CA PHE A 523 5.99 1.80 26.43
C PHE A 523 7.33 2.09 27.05
N MET A 524 7.36 2.79 28.17
CA MET A 524 8.59 3.06 28.93
C MET A 524 8.38 2.65 30.38
N LYS A 525 9.46 2.63 31.16
CA LYS A 525 9.36 2.58 32.62
C LYS A 525 9.24 3.99 33.19
N ALA A 526 8.54 4.10 34.31
CA ALA A 526 8.52 5.27 35.17
C ALA A 526 8.71 4.86 36.63
N SER A 527 9.09 5.80 37.48
CA SER A 527 9.07 5.64 38.94
C SER A 527 8.60 6.94 39.58
N PHE A 528 8.02 6.84 40.77
CA PHE A 528 7.75 7.98 41.63
C PHE A 528 8.71 7.94 42.81
N ASP A 529 9.34 9.07 43.13
CA ASP A 529 10.16 9.20 44.33
C ASP A 529 9.29 9.40 45.60
N GLU A 530 9.93 9.58 46.76
CA GLU A 530 9.26 9.79 48.05
C GLU A 530 8.47 11.11 48.10
N ASN A 531 8.83 12.09 47.27
CA ASN A 531 8.16 13.39 47.15
C ASN A 531 7.00 13.34 46.13
N GLY A 532 6.76 12.18 45.53
CA GLY A 532 5.74 11.98 44.51
C GLY A 532 6.09 12.62 43.17
N ASP A 533 7.37 12.85 42.88
CA ASP A 533 7.80 13.31 41.57
C ASP A 533 8.05 12.12 40.63
N CYS A 534 7.47 12.20 39.43
CA CYS A 534 7.58 11.13 38.42
C CYS A 534 8.85 11.31 37.59
N THR A 535 9.58 10.22 37.41
CA THR A 535 10.71 10.12 36.49
C THR A 535 10.40 9.06 35.44
N VAL A 536 10.45 9.44 34.16
CA VAL A 536 10.30 8.51 33.02
C VAL A 536 11.68 8.09 32.54
N TYR A 537 11.85 6.84 32.11
CA TYR A 537 13.13 6.30 31.63
C TYR A 537 13.03 5.99 30.14
N PRO A 538 13.35 6.92 29.24
CA PRO A 538 13.01 6.80 27.83
C PRO A 538 13.71 5.63 27.12
N ALA A 539 14.97 5.36 27.45
CA ALA A 539 15.69 4.21 26.89
C ALA A 539 15.38 2.86 27.55
N SER A 540 14.39 2.79 28.43
CA SER A 540 13.79 1.52 28.88
C SER A 540 12.64 1.06 27.98
N ALA A 541 12.44 1.69 26.81
CA ALA A 541 11.32 1.36 25.96
C ALA A 541 11.33 -0.12 25.53
N THR A 542 10.24 -0.85 25.77
CA THR A 542 10.14 -2.26 25.41
C THR A 542 8.92 -2.53 24.54
N PRO A 543 9.06 -3.21 23.39
CA PRO A 543 7.92 -3.62 22.56
C PRO A 543 7.06 -4.72 23.19
N ARG A 544 7.50 -5.29 24.33
CA ARG A 544 6.89 -6.45 24.96
C ARG A 544 6.15 -6.04 26.23
N PHE A 545 4.92 -5.57 26.10
CA PHE A 545 3.92 -5.78 27.14
C PHE A 545 2.60 -6.16 26.46
N LYS A 546 2.06 -7.33 26.82
CA LYS A 546 0.63 -7.59 26.68
C LYS A 546 -0.01 -6.70 27.74
N TRP A 547 -0.55 -5.60 27.29
CA TRP A 547 -1.64 -4.91 27.97
C TRP A 547 -2.95 -5.36 27.33
#